data_AF-A0A3D2LE03-F1
#
_entry.id   AF-A0A3D2LE03-F1
#
_cell.length_a   1.000
_cell.length_b   1.000
_cell.length_c   1.000
_cell.angle_alpha   90.00
_cell.angle_beta   90.00
_cell.angle_gamma   90.00
#
_symmetry.space_group_name_H-M   'P 1'
#
loop_
_entity.id
_entity.type
_entity.pdbx_description
1 polymer ?
#
loop_
_entity_poly.entity_id
_entity_poly.type
_entity_poly.pdbx_seq_one_letter_code
_entity_poly.pdbx_strand_id
1 'polypeptide(L)' 'IMIDPKMLELSIYEGIPHLLAPVVTDPKKAVNALQWTVREMEGRYELMSKAGVRNLAGFNDKAAKYRANGDELVRKVQTG' A
#
# COMPACT_ATOMS: atom_id res chain seq x y z
N ILE A 1 -5.10 -7.15 4.37
CA ILE A 1 -4.48 -8.24 5.18
C ILE A 1 -5.44 -8.52 6.31
N MET A 2 -5.83 -9.77 6.49
CA MET A 2 -6.65 -10.21 7.63
C MET A 2 -5.83 -11.15 8.50
N ILE A 3 -5.94 -11.01 9.82
CA ILE A 3 -5.22 -11.83 10.80
C ILE A 3 -6.27 -12.41 11.76
N ASP A 4 -6.43 -13.73 11.75
CA ASP A 4 -7.37 -14.45 12.62
C ASP A 4 -6.69 -15.68 13.23
N PRO A 5 -6.05 -15.54 14.40
CA PRO A 5 -5.33 -16.63 15.04
C PRO A 5 -6.27 -17.71 15.62
N LYS A 6 -7.57 -17.42 15.74
CA LYS A 6 -8.56 -18.38 16.26
C LYS A 6 -9.39 -19.03 15.16
N MET A 7 -9.34 -18.49 13.94
CA MET A 7 -10.08 -18.96 12.77
C MET A 7 -11.60 -18.95 12.93
N LEU A 8 -12.14 -18.04 13.76
CA LEU A 8 -13.57 -18.01 14.08
C LEU A 8 -14.32 -16.89 13.34
N GLU A 9 -13.67 -15.76 13.08
CA GLU A 9 -14.36 -14.52 12.70
C GLU A 9 -14.08 -14.16 11.23
N LEU A 10 -12.82 -14.31 10.78
CA LEU A 10 -12.38 -13.78 9.48
C LEU A 10 -12.20 -14.86 8.40
N SER A 11 -12.23 -16.15 8.77
CA SER A 11 -12.09 -17.27 7.82
C SER A 11 -13.12 -17.24 6.70
N ILE A 12 -14.30 -16.65 6.92
CA ILE A 12 -15.36 -16.50 5.91
C ILE A 12 -14.97 -15.59 4.73
N TYR A 13 -13.95 -14.74 4.92
CA TYR A 13 -13.47 -13.82 3.90
C TYR A 13 -12.30 -14.38 3.09
N GLU A 14 -11.92 -15.65 3.29
CA GLU A 14 -10.85 -16.28 2.53
C GLU A 14 -11.15 -16.24 1.02
N GLY A 15 -10.13 -15.91 0.22
CA GLY A 15 -10.22 -15.89 -1.25
C GLY A 15 -10.88 -14.66 -1.89
N ILE A 16 -11.34 -13.65 -1.13
CA ILE A 16 -11.87 -12.43 -1.76
C ILE A 16 -10.76 -11.66 -2.51
N PRO A 17 -11.06 -10.97 -3.62
CA PRO A 17 -10.03 -10.33 -4.46
C PRO A 17 -9.30 -9.16 -3.80
N HIS A 18 -9.81 -8.64 -2.68
CA HIS A 18 -9.20 -7.55 -1.93
C HIS A 18 -8.12 -8.02 -0.95
N LEU A 19 -8.00 -9.33 -0.71
CA LEU A 19 -6.97 -9.87 0.16
C LEU A 19 -5.60 -9.81 -0.52
N LEU A 20 -4.65 -9.14 0.15
CA LEU A 20 -3.25 -9.10 -0.28
C LEU A 20 -2.50 -10.43 -0.03
N ALA A 21 -3.04 -11.28 0.84
CA ALA A 21 -2.56 -12.59 1.19
C ALA A 21 -3.72 -13.38 1.83
N PRO A 22 -3.66 -14.73 1.89
CA PRO A 22 -4.61 -15.54 2.65
C PRO A 22 -4.77 -15.07 4.11
N VAL A 23 -5.89 -15.39 4.74
CA VAL A 23 -6.13 -15.03 6.15
C VAL A 23 -5.02 -15.61 7.00
N VAL A 24 -4.31 -14.74 7.72
CA VAL A 24 -3.14 -15.11 8.50
C VAL A 24 -3.59 -15.71 9.83
N THR A 25 -3.33 -16.99 10.01
CA THR A 25 -3.69 -17.72 11.24
C THR A 25 -2.50 -17.94 12.17
N ASP A 26 -1.29 -18.03 11.63
CA ASP A 26 -0.05 -18.20 12.39
C ASP A 26 0.40 -16.87 13.03
N PRO A 27 0.52 -16.78 14.38
CA PRO A 27 0.99 -15.56 15.05
C PRO A 27 2.37 -15.08 14.62
N LYS A 28 3.29 -15.97 14.25
CA LYS A 28 4.62 -15.58 13.74
C LYS A 28 4.51 -14.92 12.37
N LYS A 29 3.59 -15.40 11.52
CA LYS A 29 3.32 -14.78 10.21
C LYS A 29 2.63 -13.42 10.36
N ALA A 30 1.83 -13.24 11.41
CA ALA A 30 1.20 -11.96 11.71
C ALA A 30 2.24 -10.85 11.95
N VAL A 31 3.33 -11.15 12.67
CA VAL A 31 4.44 -10.20 12.87
C VAL A 31 5.04 -9.75 11.54
N ASN A 32 5.30 -10.69 10.62
CA ASN A 32 5.83 -10.36 9.30
C ASN A 32 4.86 -9.51 8.47
N ALA A 33 3.55 -9.79 8.56
CA ALA A 33 2.53 -9.00 7.87
C ALA A 33 2.46 -7.54 8.38
N LEU A 34 2.63 -7.34 9.69
CA LEU A 34 2.72 -6.01 10.28
C LEU A 34 4.01 -5.29 9.87
N GLN A 35 5.16 -5.98 9.89
CA GLN A 35 6.43 -5.43 9.40
C GLN A 35 6.34 -5.02 7.93
N TRP A 36 5.69 -5.82 7.09
CA TRP A 36 5.43 -5.48 5.70
C TRP A 36 4.57 -4.21 5.58
N THR A 37 3.55 -4.06 6.44
CA THR A 37 2.69 -2.88 6.45
C THR A 37 3.47 -1.60 6.77
N VAL A 38 4.44 -1.67 7.70
CA VAL A 38 5.35 -0.55 8.00
C VAL A 38 6.22 -0.22 6.78
N ARG A 39 6.83 -1.21 6.14
CA ARG A 39 7.66 -1.00 4.94
C ARG A 39 6.86 -0.39 3.78
N GLU A 40 5.64 -0.87 3.56
CA GLU A 40 4.72 -0.32 2.55
C GLU A 40 4.35 1.15 2.87
N MET A 41 4.12 1.48 4.15
CA MET A 41 3.88 2.85 4.58
C MET A 41 5.09 3.76 4.29
N GLU A 42 6.30 3.32 4.62
CA GLU A 42 7.54 4.07 4.35
C GLU A 42 7.74 4.29 2.85
N GLY A 43 7.54 3.24 2.03
CA GLY A 43 7.60 3.34 0.58
C GLY A 43 6.58 4.34 0.01
N ARG A 44 5.35 4.37 0.54
CA ARG A 44 4.35 5.38 0.16
C ARG A 44 4.79 6.79 0.53
N TYR A 45 5.37 7.00 1.70
CA TYR A 45 5.89 8.32 2.07
C TYR A 45 7.00 8.78 1.12
N GLU A 46 7.91 7.89 0.73
CA GLU A 46 8.97 8.19 -0.24
C GLU A 46 8.38 8.57 -1.61
N LEU A 47 7.42 7.79 -2.12
CA LEU A 47 6.75 8.06 -3.39
C LEU A 47 5.97 9.38 -3.37
N MET A 48 5.26 9.67 -2.28
CA MET A 48 4.54 10.93 -2.11
C MET A 48 5.49 12.12 -2.04
N SER A 49 6.61 11.99 -1.32
CA SER A 49 7.67 13.00 -1.26
C SER A 49 8.25 13.28 -2.64
N LYS A 50 8.60 12.24 -3.40
CA LYS A 50 9.09 12.37 -4.80
C LYS A 50 8.06 13.01 -5.72
N ALA A 51 6.78 12.71 -5.53
CA ALA A 51 5.69 13.29 -6.29
C ALA A 51 5.29 14.70 -5.82
N GLY A 52 5.82 15.20 -4.69
CA GLY A 52 5.48 16.50 -4.11
C GLY A 52 4.05 16.58 -3.55
N VAL A 53 3.49 15.46 -3.08
CA VAL A 53 2.13 15.37 -2.53
C VAL A 53 2.17 14.99 -1.05
N ARG A 54 1.16 15.41 -0.29
CA ARG A 54 1.12 15.24 1.18
C ARG A 54 0.24 14.08 1.66
N ASN A 55 -0.54 13.48 0.75
CA ASN A 55 -1.47 12.41 1.09
C ASN A 55 -1.73 11.49 -0.11
N LEU A 56 -2.32 10.33 0.18
CA LEU A 56 -2.56 9.27 -0.79
C LEU A 56 -3.57 9.67 -1.88
N ALA A 57 -4.59 10.47 -1.54
CA ALA A 57 -5.57 10.95 -2.52
C ALA A 57 -4.89 11.81 -3.58
N GLY A 58 -4.07 12.78 -3.17
CA GLY A 58 -3.31 13.63 -4.09
C GLY A 58 -2.30 12.84 -4.92
N PHE A 59 -1.69 11.79 -4.35
CA PHE A 59 -0.84 10.87 -5.11
C PHE A 59 -1.63 10.15 -6.21
N ASN A 60 -2.79 9.59 -5.86
CA ASN A 60 -3.66 8.86 -6.79
C ASN A 60 -4.17 9.76 -7.92
N ASP A 61 -4.63 10.97 -7.61
CA ASP A 61 -5.10 11.94 -8.60
C ASP A 61 -3.99 12.29 -9.60
N LYS A 62 -2.77 12.51 -9.10
CA LYS A 62 -1.62 12.81 -9.93
C LYS A 62 -1.23 11.61 -10.79
N ALA A 63 -1.19 10.41 -10.21
CA ALA A 63 -0.91 9.17 -10.93
C ALA A 63 -1.95 8.85 -12.01
N ALA A 64 -3.24 9.12 -11.75
CA ALA A 64 -4.31 8.94 -12.73
C ALA A 64 -4.16 9.91 -13.92
N LYS A 65 -3.83 11.18 -13.65
CA LYS A 65 -3.55 12.17 -14.70
C LYS A 65 -2.37 11.77 -15.58
N TYR A 66 -1.26 11.32 -14.98
CA TYR A 66 -0.11 10.82 -15.73
C TYR A 66 -0.47 9.63 -16.63
N ARG A 67 -1.19 8.63 -16.09
CA ARG A 67 -1.65 7.47 -16.87
C ARG A 67 -2.57 7.85 -18.03
N ALA A 68 -3.45 8.85 -17.84
CA ALA A 68 -4.35 9.31 -18.90
C ALA A 68 -3.61 10.07 -20.01
N ASN A 69 -2.56 10.82 -19.67
CA ASN A 69 -1.81 11.64 -20.62
C ASN A 69 -0.62 10.90 -21.26
N GLY A 70 -0.23 9.73 -20.74
CA GLY A 70 0.96 8.99 -21.21
C GLY A 70 2.29 9.59 -20.76
N ASP A 71 2.26 10.52 -19.80
CA ASP A 71 3.43 11.24 -19.31
C ASP A 71 4.14 10.47 -18.19
N GLU A 72 5.48 10.48 -18.16
CA GLU A 72 6.27 9.92 -17.05
C GLU A 72 6.31 10.84 -15.82
N LEU A 73 6.45 10.23 -14.65
CA LEU A 73 6.54 10.93 -13.36
C LEU A 73 7.93 11.57 -13.21
N VAL A 74 8.14 12.72 -13.88
CA VAL A 74 9.44 13.41 -13.88
C VAL A 74 9.66 14.18 -12.58
N ARG A 75 10.80 13.93 -11.92
CA ARG A 75 11.24 14.68 -10.74
C ARG A 75 11.51 16.14 -11.13
N LYS A 76 10.69 17.08 -10.69
CA LYS A 76 11.06 18.51 -10.71
C LYS A 76 12.06 18.76 -9.58
N VAL A 77 13.35 18.59 -9.87
CA VAL A 77 14.40 19.09 -8.97
C VAL A 77 14.39 20.60 -9.08
N GLN A 78 14.00 21.29 -8.01
CA GLN A 78 14.20 22.73 -7.92
C GLN A 78 15.69 22.96 -7.65
N THR A 79 16.47 23.19 -8.71
CA THR A 79 17.82 23.73 -8.57
C THR A 79 17.68 25.20 -8.20
N GLY A 80 18.12 25.54 -6.99
CA GLY A 80 18.37 26.93 -6.60
C GLY A 80 19.60 27.48 -7.33
#